data_AF-A0A6H2U0P8-F1
#
_entry.id   AF-A0A6H2U0P8-F1
#
_cell.length_a   1.000
_cell.length_b   1.000
_cell.length_c   1.000
_cell.angle_alpha   90.00
_cell.angle_beta   90.00
_cell.angle_gamma   90.00
#
_symmetry.space_group_name_H-M   'P 1'
#
loop_
_entity.id
_entity.type
_entity.pdbx_description
1 polymer ?
#
loop_
_entity_poly.entity_id
_entity_poly.type
_entity_poly.pdbx_seq_one_letter_code
_entity_poly.pdbx_strand_id
1 'polypeptide(L)'
;PGVFDSLTQLTELSLRDNHLKCIPRGAFDNLKSLTHIWLFGNPWDCACTDILYLSTWIGQNSGKVIKDSVNNPDSAVCSGTNTPVRAVTEASTSPSKCP
;
A
#
# COMPACT_ATOMS: atom_id res chain seq x y z
N PRO A 1 9.98 15.85 7.65
CA PRO A 1 9.11 15.85 6.45
C PRO A 1 9.24 14.52 5.69
N GLY A 2 8.13 13.79 5.56
CA GLY A 2 8.01 12.59 4.73
C GLY A 2 8.01 12.92 3.24
N VAL A 3 8.34 11.93 2.41
CA VAL A 3 8.61 12.10 0.97
C VAL A 3 7.43 12.69 0.18
N PHE A 4 6.19 12.48 0.63
CA PHE A 4 4.99 12.95 -0.06
C PHE A 4 4.27 14.09 0.67
N ASP A 5 4.80 14.59 1.78
CA ASP A 5 4.09 15.54 2.65
C ASP A 5 3.70 16.85 1.95
N SER A 6 4.53 17.34 1.03
CA SER A 6 4.28 18.58 0.31
C SER A 6 3.45 18.41 -0.96
N LEU A 7 3.14 17.17 -1.36
CA LEU A 7 2.50 16.86 -2.63
C LEU A 7 0.96 16.87 -2.52
N THR A 8 0.40 17.92 -1.92
CA THR A 8 -1.03 18.01 -1.62
C THR A 8 -1.94 18.00 -2.84
N GLN A 9 -1.41 18.42 -4.00
CA GLN A 9 -2.11 18.46 -5.29
C GLN A 9 -1.88 17.22 -6.17
N LEU A 10 -1.13 16.20 -5.68
CA LEU A 10 -0.85 15.00 -6.46
C LEU A 10 -2.14 14.19 -6.67
N THR A 11 -2.49 13.94 -7.93
CA THR A 11 -3.68 13.19 -8.32
C THR A 11 -3.38 11.72 -8.62
N GLU A 12 -2.19 11.45 -9.14
CA GLU A 12 -1.77 10.12 -9.57
C GLU A 12 -0.41 9.77 -8.96
N LEU A 13 -0.31 8.57 -8.37
CA LEU A 13 0.93 8.05 -7.81
C LEU A 13 1.18 6.63 -8.33
N SER A 14 2.27 6.43 -9.06
CA SER A 14 2.67 5.11 -9.53
C SER A 14 3.85 4.61 -8.71
N LEU A 15 3.65 3.53 -7.95
CA LEU A 15 4.70 2.80 -7.22
C LEU A 15 4.82 1.34 -7.71
N ARG A 16 4.12 0.98 -8.79
CA ARG A 16 4.10 -0.39 -9.33
C ARG A 16 5.49 -0.86 -9.78
N ASP A 17 5.66 -2.17 -9.84
CA ASP A 17 6.85 -2.83 -10.41
C ASP A 17 8.16 -2.36 -9.75
N ASN A 18 8.16 -2.33 -8.42
CA ASN A 18 9.30 -1.95 -7.58
C ASN A 18 9.62 -3.07 -6.57
N HIS A 19 10.57 -2.82 -5.67
CA HIS A 19 10.96 -3.75 -4.61
C HIS A 19 10.50 -3.31 -3.22
N LEU A 20 9.38 -2.59 -3.15
CA LEU A 20 8.83 -2.11 -1.87
C LEU A 20 8.28 -3.30 -1.06
N LYS A 21 8.66 -3.35 0.22
CA LYS A 21 8.16 -4.35 1.17
C LYS A 21 7.05 -3.80 2.06
N CYS A 22 7.09 -2.52 2.38
CA CYS A 22 6.10 -1.82 3.17
C CYS A 22 6.04 -0.34 2.73
N ILE A 23 5.07 0.40 3.27
CA ILE A 23 5.01 1.86 3.13
C ILE A 23 5.14 2.44 4.55
N PRO A 24 6.03 3.41 4.77
CA PRO A 24 6.16 4.06 6.07
C PRO A 24 4.82 4.63 6.55
N ARG A 25 4.56 4.49 7.84
CA ARG A 25 3.35 5.02 8.46
C ARG A 25 3.21 6.51 8.16
N GLY A 26 2.03 6.89 7.67
CA GLY A 26 1.68 8.27 7.38
C GLY A 26 2.13 8.79 6.01
N ALA A 27 2.86 7.99 5.21
CA ALA A 27 3.44 8.46 3.95
C ALA A 27 2.39 9.03 2.98
N PHE A 28 1.15 8.55 3.00
CA PHE A 28 0.08 9.01 2.10
C PHE A 28 -0.90 10.00 2.73
N ASP A 29 -0.69 10.41 3.99
CA ASP A 29 -1.70 11.13 4.76
C ASP A 29 -2.01 12.53 4.18
N ASN A 30 -1.03 13.15 3.53
CA ASN A 30 -1.15 14.48 2.94
C ASN A 30 -1.56 14.47 1.45
N LEU A 31 -1.73 13.31 0.84
CA LEU A 31 -2.13 13.16 -0.57
C LEU A 31 -3.65 13.36 -0.74
N LYS A 32 -4.14 14.56 -0.41
CA LYS A 32 -5.59 14.87 -0.35
C LYS A 32 -6.29 14.81 -1.72
N SER A 33 -5.58 15.17 -2.79
CA SER A 33 -6.10 15.16 -4.17
C SER A 33 -5.93 13.82 -4.90
N LEU A 34 -5.39 12.79 -4.24
CA LEU A 34 -5.07 11.52 -4.89
C LEU A 34 -6.35 10.78 -5.31
N THR A 35 -6.40 10.41 -6.60
CA THR A 35 -7.50 9.65 -7.21
C THR A 35 -7.05 8.28 -7.70
N HIS A 36 -5.80 8.14 -8.15
CA HIS A 36 -5.28 6.87 -8.68
C HIS A 36 -3.93 6.53 -8.04
N ILE A 37 -3.80 5.28 -7.62
CA ILE A 37 -2.53 4.71 -7.17
C ILE A 37 -2.32 3.30 -7.73
N TRP A 38 -1.10 3.02 -8.21
CA TRP A 38 -0.70 1.70 -8.68
C TRP A 38 0.34 1.12 -7.71
N LEU A 39 0.03 -0.03 -7.12
CA LEU A 39 0.83 -0.68 -6.06
C LEU A 39 1.26 -2.12 -6.41
N PHE A 40 0.77 -2.66 -7.52
CA PHE A 40 1.05 -4.05 -7.94
C PHE A 40 2.52 -4.25 -8.31
N GLY A 41 2.97 -5.50 -8.41
CA GLY A 41 4.34 -5.80 -8.81
C GLY A 41 5.40 -5.44 -7.77
N ASN A 42 5.01 -5.36 -6.49
CA ASN A 42 5.92 -5.18 -5.35
C ASN A 42 5.88 -6.39 -4.43
N PRO A 43 7.01 -6.80 -3.83
CA PRO A 43 7.09 -7.91 -2.90
C PRO A 43 6.66 -7.49 -1.48
N TRP A 44 5.37 -7.13 -1.30
CA TRP A 44 4.85 -6.66 -0.02
C TRP A 44 5.04 -7.70 1.09
N ASP A 45 5.74 -7.32 2.15
CA ASP A 45 6.01 -8.17 3.31
C ASP A 45 4.85 -8.09 4.28
N CYS A 46 3.91 -9.02 4.14
CA CYS A 46 2.73 -9.09 4.99
C CYS A 46 2.93 -9.83 6.31
N ALA A 47 4.14 -10.31 6.60
CA ALA A 47 4.45 -10.97 7.87
C ALA A 47 4.85 -9.96 8.95
N CYS A 48 5.55 -8.89 8.56
CA CYS A 48 5.91 -7.76 9.41
C CYS A 48 4.70 -6.85 9.71
N THR A 49 4.60 -6.33 10.94
CA THR A 49 3.52 -5.39 11.35
C THR A 49 3.52 -4.07 10.60
N ASP A 50 4.65 -3.65 10.01
CA ASP A 50 4.72 -2.39 9.27
C ASP A 50 3.80 -2.34 8.05
N ILE A 51 3.35 -3.51 7.57
CA ILE A 51 2.37 -3.60 6.48
C ILE A 51 0.99 -3.05 6.85
N LEU A 52 0.66 -2.99 8.14
CA LEU A 52 -0.70 -2.68 8.62
C LEU A 52 -1.15 -1.28 8.20
N TYR A 53 -0.22 -0.33 8.07
CA TYR A 53 -0.53 0.98 7.51
C TYR A 53 -1.06 0.86 6.08
N LEU A 54 -0.34 0.14 5.22
CA LEU A 54 -0.73 -0.03 3.82
C LEU A 54 -2.02 -0.85 3.70
N SER A 55 -2.16 -1.95 4.45
CA SER A 55 -3.39 -2.76 4.48
C SER A 55 -4.61 -1.89 4.80
N THR A 56 -4.54 -1.14 5.90
CA THR A 56 -5.62 -0.24 6.35
C THR A 56 -5.90 0.84 5.32
N TRP A 57 -4.84 1.46 4.78
CA TRP A 57 -4.97 2.53 3.80
C TRP A 57 -5.67 2.05 2.52
N ILE A 58 -5.31 0.88 1.99
CA ILE A 58 -5.98 0.28 0.83
C ILE A 58 -7.45 -0.04 1.16
N GLY A 59 -7.73 -0.57 2.34
CA GLY A 59 -9.11 -0.82 2.79
C GLY A 59 -9.99 0.44 2.78
N GLN A 60 -9.45 1.56 3.26
CA GLN A 60 -10.15 2.86 3.32
C GLN A 60 -10.21 3.60 1.98
N ASN A 61 -9.28 3.31 1.07
CA ASN A 61 -9.13 3.98 -0.23
C ASN A 61 -9.30 3.01 -1.41
N SER A 62 -10.09 1.96 -1.25
CA SER A 62 -10.21 0.87 -2.22
C SER A 62 -10.58 1.36 -3.63
N GLY A 63 -11.41 2.40 -3.74
CA GLY A 63 -11.80 3.05 -5.00
C GLY A 63 -10.65 3.76 -5.74
N LYS A 64 -9.48 3.95 -5.13
CA LYS A 64 -8.33 4.65 -5.72
C LYS A 64 -7.23 3.70 -6.24
N VAL A 65 -7.28 2.41 -5.89
CA VAL A 65 -6.23 1.46 -6.25
C VAL A 65 -6.53 0.87 -7.62
N ILE A 66 -5.60 1.05 -8.55
CA ILE A 66 -5.79 0.74 -9.96
C ILE A 66 -4.79 -0.33 -10.40
N LYS A 67 -5.26 -1.25 -11.24
CA LYS A 67 -4.40 -2.13 -12.04
C LYS A 67 -4.81 -1.97 -13.49
N ASP A 68 -3.83 -1.71 -14.34
CA ASP A 68 -4.05 -1.33 -15.75
C ASP A 68 -4.96 -0.08 -15.81
N SER A 69 -6.21 -0.24 -16.26
CA SER A 69 -7.19 0.84 -16.39
C SER A 69 -8.47 0.60 -15.57
N VAL A 70 -8.45 -0.36 -14.63
CA VAL A 70 -9.62 -0.69 -13.81
C VAL A 70 -9.31 -0.56 -12.32
N ASN A 71 -10.32 -0.16 -11.55
CA ASN A 71 -10.25 -0.21 -10.10
C ASN A 71 -10.09 -1.66 -9.63
N ASN A 72 -8.99 -1.93 -8.91
CA ASN A 72 -8.67 -3.24 -8.39
C ASN A 72 -7.91 -3.12 -7.05
N PRO A 73 -8.64 -3.06 -5.92
CA PRO A 73 -8.04 -2.96 -4.59
C PRO A 73 -7.30 -4.22 -4.14
N ASP A 74 -7.45 -5.34 -4.85
CA ASP A 74 -6.73 -6.60 -4.59
C ASP A 74 -5.41 -6.72 -5.36
N SER A 75 -5.05 -5.71 -6.15
CA SER A 75 -3.87 -5.76 -7.02
C SER A 75 -2.53 -5.71 -6.28
N ALA A 76 -2.49 -5.17 -5.06
CA ALA A 76 -1.35 -5.26 -4.16
C ALA A 76 -1.45 -6.57 -3.38
N VAL A 77 -0.50 -7.48 -3.58
CA VAL A 77 -0.52 -8.83 -2.99
C VAL A 77 0.72 -9.10 -2.13
N CYS A 78 0.54 -9.90 -1.10
CA CYS A 78 1.57 -10.36 -0.18
C CYS A 78 2.58 -11.27 -0.88
N SER A 79 3.86 -10.99 -0.66
CA SER A 79 4.96 -11.83 -1.12
C SER A 79 4.83 -13.25 -0.56
N GLY A 80 4.90 -14.25 -1.43
CA GLY A 80 4.85 -15.67 -1.08
C GLY A 80 3.45 -16.27 -0.94
N THR A 81 2.42 -15.51 -0.55
CA THR A 81 1.05 -16.03 -0.38
C THR A 81 0.07 -15.60 -1.47
N ASN A 82 0.38 -14.54 -2.22
CA ASN A 82 -0.54 -13.89 -3.18
C ASN A 82 -1.87 -13.43 -2.57
N THR A 83 -1.95 -13.33 -1.24
CA THR A 83 -3.12 -12.78 -0.55
C THR A 83 -3.18 -11.27 -0.76
N PRO A 84 -4.35 -10.66 -0.98
CA PRO A 84 -4.44 -9.20 -1.06
C PRO A 84 -3.92 -8.52 0.22
N VAL A 85 -3.08 -7.50 0.07
CA VAL A 85 -2.52 -6.74 1.21
C VAL A 85 -3.64 -6.18 2.10
N ARG A 86 -4.75 -5.73 1.50
CA ARG A 86 -5.91 -5.20 2.24
C ARG A 86 -6.66 -6.22 3.12
N ALA A 87 -6.38 -7.51 2.96
CA ALA A 87 -6.97 -8.57 3.77
C ALA A 87 -6.11 -8.92 4.99
N VAL A 88 -4.91 -8.32 5.10
CA VAL A 88 -3.99 -8.55 6.22
C VAL A 88 -4.50 -7.83 7.46
N THR A 89 -4.50 -8.54 8.59
CA THR A 89 -4.92 -8.02 9.90
C THR A 89 -3.79 -8.13 10.91
N GLU A 90 -3.92 -7.45 12.05
CA GLU A 90 -2.91 -7.50 13.12
C GLU A 90 -2.63 -8.95 13.56
N ALA A 91 -3.67 -9.79 13.63
CA ALA A 91 -3.60 -11.18 14.04
C ALA A 91 -2.71 -12.06 13.14
N SER A 92 -2.49 -11.67 11.87
CA SER A 92 -1.63 -12.41 10.94
C SER A 92 -0.20 -11.87 10.85
N THR A 93 0.10 -10.78 11.56
CA THR A 93 1.39 -10.08 11.51
C THR A 93 2.16 -10.18 12.83
N SER A 94 3.46 -9.86 12.83
CA SER A 94 4.24 -9.76 14.07
C SER A 94 5.40 -8.77 13.96
N PRO A 95 5.68 -7.95 15.01
CA PRO A 95 6.84 -7.07 15.03
C PRO A 95 8.18 -7.82 14.96
N SER A 96 8.24 -9.04 15.49
CA SER A 96 9.46 -9.87 15.44
C SER A 96 9.79 -10.42 14.06
N LYS A 97 8.87 -10.28 13.10
CA LYS A 97 9.08 -10.65 11.69
C LYS A 97 9.49 -9.45 10.83
N CYS A 98 9.65 -8.28 11.43
CA CYS A 98 10.19 -7.11 10.75
C CYS A 98 11.74 -7.16 10.69
N PRO A 99 12.36 -6.59 9.64
CA PRO A 99 13.82 -6.50 9.52
C PRO A 99 14.50 -5.74 10.67
#